data_AF-A0A6G1SUW6-F1
#
_entry.id   AF-A0A6G1SUW6-F1
#
_cell.length_a   1.000
_cell.length_b   1.000
_cell.length_c   1.000
_cell.angle_alpha   90.00
_cell.angle_beta   90.00
_cell.angle_gamma   90.00
#
_symmetry.space_group_name_H-M   'P 1'
#
loop_
_entity.id
_entity.type
_entity.pdbx_description
1 polymer ?
#
loop_
_entity_poly.entity_id
_entity_poly.type
_entity_poly.pdbx_seq_one_letter_code
_entity_poly.pdbx_strand_id
1 'polypeptide(L)'
;MASSKRFHLMLDEELYAAIDRQTRLEGVSKAALLRGFAREHLGLLPPIQEDPLWMLVGAASDPLDDGEPVDIDEVVYGKKAPRTPDTLR
;
A
#
# COMPACT_ATOMS: atom_id res chain seq x y z
N MET A 1 5.99 18.90 -8.52
CA MET A 1 4.58 18.45 -8.49
C MET A 1 4.49 17.25 -7.57
N ALA A 2 3.58 17.24 -6.60
CA ALA A 2 3.46 16.12 -5.67
C ALA A 2 2.91 14.88 -6.40
N SER A 3 3.67 13.78 -6.39
CA SER A 3 3.22 12.50 -6.92
C SER A 3 2.10 11.95 -6.05
N SER A 4 0.94 11.64 -6.63
CA SER A 4 -0.17 11.01 -5.91
C SER A 4 0.06 9.50 -5.83
N LYS A 5 0.16 8.94 -4.62
CA LYS A 5 0.17 7.48 -4.41
C LYS A 5 -1.28 6.96 -4.37
N ARG A 6 -1.52 5.84 -5.05
CA ARG A 6 -2.79 5.11 -5.01
C ARG A 6 -2.75 4.09 -3.88
N PHE A 7 -3.82 4.03 -3.09
CA PHE A 7 -4.02 2.99 -2.08
C PHE A 7 -5.43 2.44 -2.19
N HIS A 8 -5.65 1.25 -1.64
CA HIS A 8 -6.97 0.63 -1.50
C HIS A 8 -7.33 0.58 -0.03
N LEU A 9 -8.61 0.78 0.27
CA LEU A 9 -9.17 0.75 1.63
C LEU A 9 -10.43 -0.10 1.61
N MET A 10 -10.54 -1.01 2.56
CA MET A 10 -11.80 -1.71 2.84
C MET A 10 -12.58 -0.94 3.89
N LEU A 11 -13.86 -0.75 3.63
CA LEU A 11 -14.80 -0.07 4.50
C LEU A 11 -15.97 -1.03 4.77
N ASP A 12 -16.57 -0.94 5.94
CA ASP A 12 -17.86 -1.57 6.18
C ASP A 12 -18.95 -0.90 5.33
N GLU A 13 -20.05 -1.62 5.13
CA GLU A 13 -21.15 -1.19 4.27
C GLU A 13 -21.87 0.06 4.82
N GLU A 14 -22.00 0.16 6.14
CA GLU A 14 -22.67 1.28 6.81
C GLU A 14 -21.90 2.59 6.60
N LEU A 15 -20.59 2.54 6.76
CA LEU A 15 -19.65 3.63 6.55
C LEU A 15 -19.60 4.01 5.07
N TYR A 16 -19.62 3.03 4.17
CA TYR A 16 -19.69 3.31 2.74
C TYR A 16 -20.97 4.09 2.38
N ALA A 17 -22.12 3.66 2.93
CA ALA A 17 -23.39 4.34 2.75
C ALA A 17 -23.40 5.75 3.38
N ALA A 18 -22.74 5.93 4.53
CA ALA A 18 -22.59 7.24 5.16
C ALA A 18 -21.78 8.20 4.31
N ILE A 19 -20.65 7.75 3.76
CA ILE A 19 -19.83 8.51 2.81
C ILE A 19 -20.66 8.91 1.59
N ASP A 20 -21.44 7.99 1.04
CA ASP A 20 -22.31 8.25 -0.11
C ASP A 20 -23.37 9.32 0.15
N ARG A 21 -23.96 9.32 1.36
CA ARG A 21 -24.89 10.38 1.77
C ARG A 21 -24.17 11.72 1.88
N GLN A 22 -23.02 11.75 2.55
CA GLN A 22 -22.27 12.98 2.78
C GLN A 22 -21.79 13.62 1.47
N THR A 23 -21.28 12.82 0.53
CA THR A 23 -20.85 13.33 -0.78
C THR A 23 -21.98 13.97 -1.57
N ARG A 24 -23.21 13.46 -1.44
CA ARG A 24 -24.38 14.03 -2.10
C ARG A 24 -24.82 15.34 -1.45
N LEU A 25 -24.72 15.43 -0.12
CA LEU A 25 -25.05 16.65 0.62
C LEU A 25 -24.07 17.79 0.29
N GLU A 26 -22.78 17.48 0.20
CA GLU A 26 -21.73 18.47 -0.08
C GLU A 26 -21.50 18.72 -1.58
N GLY A 27 -22.03 17.87 -2.46
CA GLY A 27 -21.82 17.96 -3.90
C GLY A 27 -20.38 17.68 -4.34
N VAL A 28 -19.63 16.89 -3.56
CA VAL A 28 -18.21 16.57 -3.82
C VAL A 28 -18.02 15.09 -4.13
N SER A 29 -16.92 14.74 -4.78
CA SER A 29 -16.55 13.34 -4.97
C SER A 29 -16.14 12.67 -3.64
N LYS A 30 -16.31 11.35 -3.53
CA LYS A 30 -15.82 10.54 -2.39
C LYS A 30 -14.35 10.80 -2.06
N ALA A 31 -13.51 10.85 -3.09
CA ALA A 31 -12.09 11.12 -2.92
C ALA A 31 -11.81 12.54 -2.41
N ALA A 32 -12.61 13.54 -2.79
CA ALA A 32 -12.48 14.90 -2.26
C ALA A 32 -12.87 14.95 -0.78
N LEU A 33 -13.99 14.32 -0.40
CA LEU A 33 -14.42 14.20 0.99
C LEU A 33 -13.34 13.54 1.86
N LEU A 34 -12.82 12.38 1.42
CA LEU A 34 -11.77 11.64 2.13
C LEU A 34 -10.46 12.43 2.21
N ARG A 35 -10.07 13.16 1.16
CA ARG A 35 -8.87 14.02 1.21
C ARG A 35 -9.03 15.18 2.17
N GLY A 36 -10.22 15.77 2.25
CA GLY A 36 -10.54 16.83 3.23
C GLY A 36 -10.39 16.28 4.65
N PHE A 37 -11.10 15.18 4.94
CA PHE A 37 -11.03 14.51 6.23
C PHE A 37 -9.59 14.12 6.61
N ALA A 38 -8.86 13.49 5.69
CA ALA A 38 -7.47 13.10 5.90
C ALA A 38 -6.57 14.31 6.17
N ARG A 39 -6.76 15.44 5.48
CA ARG A 39 -5.97 16.66 5.72
C ARG A 39 -6.24 17.27 7.10
N GLU A 40 -7.47 17.17 7.58
CA GLU A 40 -7.87 17.70 8.89
C GLU A 40 -7.39 16.81 10.05
N HIS A 41 -7.37 15.49 9.85
CA HIS A 41 -7.16 14.53 10.94
C HIS A 41 -5.80 13.84 10.92
N LEU A 42 -5.19 13.68 9.74
CA LEU A 42 -3.83 13.16 9.64
C LEU A 42 -2.87 14.34 9.76
N GLY A 43 -2.12 14.35 10.86
CA GLY A 43 -0.99 15.27 11.00
C GLY A 43 0.01 15.07 9.86
N LEU A 44 0.81 16.11 9.58
CA LEU A 44 1.96 15.94 8.72
C LEU A 44 2.85 14.84 9.33
N LEU A 45 3.16 13.82 8.54
CA LEU A 45 4.14 12.83 8.94
C LEU A 45 5.46 13.57 9.22
N PRO A 46 6.15 13.25 10.33
CA PRO A 46 7.47 13.81 10.58
C PRO A 46 8.39 13.49 9.38
N PRO A 47 9.45 14.29 9.16
CA PRO A 47 10.51 13.89 8.25
C PRO A 47 10.91 12.44 8.51
N ILE A 48 11.19 11.66 7.46
CA ILE A 48 11.38 10.22 7.59
C ILE A 48 12.53 9.85 8.55
N GLN A 49 13.50 10.75 8.71
CA GLN A 49 14.62 10.63 9.66
C GLN A 49 14.19 10.72 11.13
N GLU A 50 13.02 11.30 11.40
CA GLU A 50 12.44 11.51 12.73
C GLU A 50 11.33 10.50 13.03
N ASP A 51 10.99 9.60 12.09
CA ASP A 51 10.01 8.54 12.31
C ASP A 51 10.62 7.44 13.20
N PRO A 52 10.05 7.16 14.39
CA PRO A 52 10.55 6.09 15.27
C PRO A 52 10.55 4.70 14.62
N LEU A 53 9.68 4.46 13.64
CA LEU A 53 9.60 3.22 12.89
C LEU A 53 10.60 3.17 11.73
N TRP A 54 11.24 4.29 11.37
CA TRP A 54 12.26 4.31 10.33
C TRP A 54 13.44 3.40 10.67
N MET A 55 13.82 3.36 11.95
CA MET A 55 14.84 2.43 12.44
C MET A 55 14.44 0.95 12.33
N LEU A 56 13.14 0.65 12.12
CA LEU A 56 12.64 -0.70 11.94
C LEU A 56 12.71 -1.15 10.47
N VAL A 57 12.79 -0.20 9.53
CA VAL A 57 12.99 -0.49 8.10
C VAL A 57 14.39 -1.07 7.92
N GLY A 58 14.47 -2.36 7.56
CA GLY A 58 15.74 -3.07 7.42
C GLY A 58 16.31 -3.64 8.74
N ALA A 59 15.64 -3.48 9.89
CA ALA A 59 16.12 -4.07 11.15
C ALA A 59 16.07 -5.61 11.19
N ALA A 60 15.28 -6.22 10.30
CA ALA A 60 15.25 -7.67 10.06
C ALA A 60 15.97 -8.05 8.75
N SER A 61 16.51 -7.08 8.01
CA SER A 61 17.27 -7.30 6.80
C SER A 61 18.72 -7.61 7.18
N ASP A 62 19.25 -8.66 6.59
CA ASP A 62 20.68 -8.98 6.64
C ASP A 62 21.47 -7.72 6.23
N PRO A 63 22.64 -7.41 6.80
CA PRO A 63 23.52 -6.35 6.30
C PRO A 63 23.81 -6.41 4.78
N LEU A 64 23.56 -7.55 4.14
CA LEU A 64 23.68 -7.78 2.70
C LEU A 64 22.36 -7.61 1.91
N ASP A 65 21.23 -7.39 2.57
CA ASP A 65 19.92 -7.18 1.97
C ASP A 65 19.74 -5.69 1.65
N ASP A 66 19.73 -5.37 0.35
CA ASP A 66 19.59 -4.02 -0.20
C ASP A 66 18.13 -3.51 -0.19
N GLY A 67 17.19 -4.31 0.34
CA GLY A 67 15.78 -3.98 0.38
C GLY A 67 15.08 -4.12 -0.97
N GLU A 68 15.73 -4.71 -1.97
CA GLU A 68 15.09 -5.02 -3.25
C GLU A 68 14.06 -6.16 -3.06
N PRO A 69 12.90 -6.07 -3.73
CA PRO A 69 11.90 -7.13 -3.65
C PRO A 69 12.45 -8.43 -4.26
N VAL A 70 12.58 -9.47 -3.43
CA VAL A 70 12.91 -10.82 -3.92
C VAL A 70 11.70 -11.46 -4.61
N ASP A 71 11.96 -12.33 -5.59
CA ASP A 71 10.89 -13.11 -6.24
C ASP A 71 10.25 -14.07 -5.23
N ILE A 72 8.98 -13.81 -4.91
CA ILE A 72 8.19 -14.61 -3.97
C ILE A 72 8.10 -16.06 -4.44
N ASP A 73 8.00 -16.30 -5.75
CA ASP A 73 7.92 -17.66 -6.28
C ASP A 73 9.21 -18.44 -5.99
N GLU A 74 10.38 -17.81 -6.15
CA GLU A 74 11.67 -18.43 -5.86
C GLU A 74 11.83 -18.71 -4.36
N VAL A 75 11.43 -17.78 -3.49
CA VAL A 75 11.54 -17.93 -2.03
C VAL A 75 10.60 -19.04 -1.51
N VAL A 76 9.36 -19.06 -1.98
CA VAL A 76 8.34 -19.99 -1.47
C VAL A 76 8.47 -21.37 -2.10
N TYR A 77 8.79 -21.44 -3.40
CA TYR A 77 8.77 -22.71 -4.15
C TYR A 77 10.17 -23.21 -4.57
N GLY A 78 11.23 -22.43 -4.33
CA GLY A 78 12.60 -22.73 -4.76
C GLY A 78 12.81 -22.45 -6.25
N LYS A 79 14.08 -22.54 -6.72
CA LYS A 79 14.41 -22.40 -8.14
C LYS A 79 13.59 -23.40 -8.97
N LYS A 80 12.67 -22.89 -9.79
CA LYS A 80 11.93 -23.70 -10.77
C LYS A 80 12.94 -24.54 -11.55
N ALA A 81 12.85 -25.88 -11.42
CA ALA A 81 13.52 -26.77 -12.35
C ALA A 81 13.09 -26.37 -13.77
N PRO A 82 14.01 -26.34 -14.76
CA PRO A 82 13.65 -25.98 -16.12
C PRO A 82 12.49 -26.86 -16.56
N ARG A 83 11.36 -26.24 -16.94
CA ARG A 83 10.24 -26.98 -17.52
C ARG A 83 10.77 -27.62 -18.80
N THR A 84 11.03 -28.93 -18.76
CA THR A 84 11.17 -29.71 -19.99
C THR A 84 9.85 -29.52 -20.75
N PRO A 85 9.87 -29.06 -22.00
CA PRO A 85 8.64 -28.95 -22.76
C PRO A 85 8.04 -30.35 -22.89
N ASP A 86 6.79 -30.49 -22.43
CA ASP A 86 5.98 -31.68 -22.68
C ASP A 86 5.86 -31.85 -24.19
N THR A 87 6.67 -32.75 -24.76
CA THR A 87 6.37 -33.34 -26.07
C THR A 87 5.22 -34.31 -25.89
N LEU A 88 4.00 -33.76 -25.79
CA LEU A 88 2.77 -34.52 -25.93
C LEU A 88 2.50 -34.74 -27.42
N ARG A 89 2.66 -36.00 -27.83
CA ARG A 89 2.05 -36.59 -29.03
C ARG A 89 0.55 -36.79 -28.83
#